data_AF-A0A371P8C2-F1
#
_entry.id   AF-A0A371P8C2-F1
#
_cell.length_a   1.000
_cell.length_b   1.000
_cell.length_c   1.000
_cell.angle_alpha   90.00
_cell.angle_beta   90.00
_cell.angle_gamma   90.00
#
_symmetry.space_group_name_H-M   'P 1'
#
loop_
_entity.id
_entity.type
_entity.pdbx_description
1 polymer ?
#
loop_
_entity_poly.entity_id
_entity_poly.type
_entity_poly.pdbx_seq_one_letter_code
_entity_poly.pdbx_strand_id
1 'polypeptide(L)'
;MLDMVDFGLTSNDPCLTPAGNAVVGAMSEVHNLALYNALSTSGLLDDERVDFVQISRLFDAIADRPADYGFLVVDGDPCPGWDRCDPASWPTLDAGRTYVFGQWGHFNAGTRELIAQTVYDSVTSRWAANPGTVSISGTAAVGRRVTATVGPWSPAAILTYAWFVDGKAIKGATALTLTLPASTARKSLTVVVTSHRTGQADTAVTSAPVRVGKGSLDAPRPRISGAAKVGKVLKVRTGTWKPKAARAYTWYANGEAVRGATRSSIRLTPSLKGKKIAVRVTGRRDGYATTHVTSRPTRPVRR
;
A
#
# COMPACT_ATOMS: atom_id res chain seq x y z
N MET A 1 8.80 -16.44 -14.10
CA MET A 1 8.77 -15.34 -15.07
C MET A 1 9.10 -16.00 -16.39
N LEU A 2 8.16 -15.97 -17.34
CA LEU A 2 8.36 -16.59 -18.65
C LEU A 2 8.41 -15.44 -19.64
N ASP A 3 9.62 -15.13 -20.09
CA ASP A 3 9.84 -14.13 -21.11
C ASP A 3 9.70 -14.84 -22.44
N MET A 4 8.74 -14.41 -23.25
CA MET A 4 8.54 -14.99 -24.56
C MET A 4 8.73 -13.93 -25.63
N VAL A 5 9.66 -14.25 -26.52
CA VAL A 5 9.99 -13.46 -27.69
C VAL A 5 9.36 -14.14 -28.89
N ASP A 6 8.78 -13.36 -29.81
CA ASP A 6 8.34 -13.89 -31.10
C ASP A 6 9.53 -14.34 -31.96
N PHE A 7 9.26 -15.09 -33.03
CA PHE A 7 10.32 -15.38 -33.99
C PHE A 7 10.63 -14.09 -34.75
N GLY A 8 11.80 -13.52 -34.42
CA GLY A 8 12.40 -12.39 -35.10
C GLY A 8 13.03 -12.75 -36.45
N LEU A 9 12.34 -13.57 -37.26
CA LEU A 9 12.78 -13.86 -38.62
C LEU A 9 12.23 -12.76 -39.54
N THR A 10 13.14 -12.11 -40.27
CA THR A 10 12.76 -11.26 -41.39
C THR A 10 12.04 -12.13 -42.43
N SER A 11 11.00 -11.60 -43.05
CA SER A 11 10.18 -12.31 -44.05
C SER A 11 10.93 -12.67 -45.35
N ASN A 12 12.19 -12.26 -45.49
CA ASN A 12 12.99 -12.44 -46.69
C ASN A 12 14.34 -13.08 -46.34
N ASP A 13 14.52 -14.38 -46.63
CA ASP A 13 15.74 -15.17 -46.50
C ASP A 13 16.40 -15.33 -47.89
N PRO A 14 17.70 -14.99 -48.08
CA PRO A 14 18.33 -15.04 -49.40
C PRO A 14 18.50 -16.45 -49.96
N CYS A 15 18.34 -17.48 -49.13
CA CYS A 15 18.33 -18.87 -49.60
C CYS A 15 17.05 -19.18 -50.41
N LEU A 16 16.11 -18.24 -50.46
CA LEU A 16 14.77 -18.42 -51.00
C LEU A 16 14.50 -17.48 -52.17
N THR A 17 13.84 -18.01 -53.20
CA THR A 17 13.33 -17.21 -54.31
C THR A 17 12.31 -16.18 -53.82
N PRO A 18 11.90 -15.17 -54.63
CA PRO A 18 10.79 -14.28 -54.26
C PRO A 18 9.52 -15.01 -53.80
N ALA A 19 9.25 -16.19 -54.37
CA ALA A 19 8.19 -17.08 -53.92
C ALA A 19 8.50 -17.75 -52.57
N GLY A 20 9.74 -18.19 -52.35
CA GLY A 20 10.17 -18.76 -51.07
C GLY A 20 10.20 -17.72 -49.93
N ASN A 21 10.51 -16.46 -50.23
CA ASN A 21 10.37 -15.33 -49.31
C ASN A 21 8.91 -15.05 -48.96
N ALA A 22 8.01 -15.04 -49.95
CA ALA A 22 6.59 -14.96 -49.68
C ALA A 22 6.11 -16.12 -48.78
N VAL A 23 6.67 -17.33 -48.96
CA VAL A 23 6.36 -18.49 -48.12
C VAL A 23 6.93 -18.36 -46.72
N VAL A 24 8.20 -17.99 -46.53
CA VAL A 24 8.80 -17.87 -45.19
C VAL A 24 8.29 -16.67 -44.42
N GLY A 25 8.08 -15.53 -45.08
CA GLY A 25 7.34 -14.41 -44.50
C GLY A 25 5.96 -14.82 -44.02
N ALA A 26 5.20 -15.52 -44.86
CA ALA A 26 3.89 -16.06 -44.45
C ALA A 26 4.01 -17.10 -43.33
N MET A 27 5.03 -17.95 -43.30
CA MET A 27 5.24 -18.92 -42.22
C MET A 27 5.60 -18.23 -40.90
N SER A 28 6.46 -17.22 -40.91
CA SER A 28 6.80 -16.41 -39.74
C SER A 28 5.60 -15.65 -39.22
N GLU A 29 4.81 -15.04 -40.11
CA GLU A 29 3.57 -14.35 -39.76
C GLU A 29 2.55 -15.33 -39.17
N VAL A 30 2.33 -16.49 -39.81
CA VAL A 30 1.45 -17.56 -39.31
C VAL A 30 1.94 -18.09 -37.96
N HIS A 31 3.25 -18.27 -37.77
CA HIS A 31 3.82 -18.72 -36.51
C HIS A 31 3.60 -17.70 -35.40
N ASN A 32 3.94 -16.42 -35.64
CA ASN A 32 3.79 -15.35 -34.66
C ASN A 32 2.30 -15.11 -34.33
N LEU A 33 1.42 -15.20 -35.33
CA LEU A 33 -0.03 -15.14 -35.13
C LEU A 33 -0.57 -16.34 -34.37
N ALA A 34 -0.08 -17.56 -34.66
CA ALA A 34 -0.45 -18.77 -33.94
C ALA A 34 0.03 -18.72 -32.48
N LEU A 35 1.25 -18.26 -32.23
CA LEU A 35 1.80 -18.03 -30.89
C LEU A 35 0.96 -17.01 -30.13
N TYR A 36 0.67 -15.86 -30.73
CA TYR A 36 -0.18 -14.82 -30.14
C TYR A 36 -1.58 -15.36 -29.81
N ASN A 37 -2.21 -16.07 -30.75
CA ASN A 37 -3.54 -16.67 -30.54
C ASN A 37 -3.51 -17.73 -29.44
N ALA A 38 -2.47 -18.56 -29.38
CA ALA A 38 -2.31 -19.56 -28.32
C ALA A 38 -2.19 -18.88 -26.95
N LEU A 39 -1.40 -17.82 -26.84
CA LEU A 39 -1.23 -17.06 -25.60
C LEU A 39 -2.49 -16.29 -25.18
N SER A 40 -3.20 -15.72 -26.15
CA SER A 40 -4.48 -15.06 -25.92
C SER A 40 -5.50 -16.08 -25.42
N THR A 41 -5.62 -17.23 -26.08
CA THR A 41 -6.57 -18.28 -25.70
C THR A 41 -6.26 -18.88 -24.34
N SER A 42 -4.98 -18.98 -23.97
CA SER A 42 -4.58 -19.44 -22.64
C SER A 42 -4.73 -18.38 -21.54
N GLY A 43 -5.13 -17.15 -21.88
CA GLY A 43 -5.22 -16.01 -20.96
C GLY A 43 -3.87 -15.49 -20.48
N LEU A 44 -2.75 -15.92 -21.10
CA LEU A 44 -1.41 -15.53 -20.67
C LEU A 44 -1.09 -14.08 -21.06
N LEU A 45 -1.69 -13.56 -22.14
CA LEU A 45 -1.54 -12.15 -22.50
C LEU A 45 -2.21 -11.20 -21.49
N ASP A 46 -3.23 -11.69 -20.77
CA ASP A 46 -3.92 -10.94 -19.71
C ASP A 46 -3.23 -11.12 -18.34
N ASP A 47 -2.25 -12.03 -18.23
CA ASP A 47 -1.49 -12.26 -17.01
C ASP A 47 -0.41 -11.18 -16.85
N GLU A 48 -0.52 -10.39 -15.78
CA GLU A 48 0.43 -9.32 -15.45
C GLU A 48 1.88 -9.82 -15.24
N ARG A 49 2.07 -11.13 -15.06
CA ARG A 49 3.38 -11.79 -14.88
C ARG A 49 4.07 -12.19 -16.19
N VAL A 50 3.40 -12.01 -17.33
CA VAL A 50 3.91 -12.35 -18.67
C VAL A 50 4.03 -11.06 -19.46
N ASP A 51 5.20 -10.84 -20.09
CA ASP A 51 5.37 -9.82 -21.12
C ASP A 51 5.62 -10.51 -22.45
N PHE A 52 4.86 -10.09 -23.47
CA PHE A 52 5.03 -10.57 -24.83
C PHE A 52 5.66 -9.43 -25.64
N VAL A 53 6.95 -9.56 -25.89
CA VAL A 53 7.74 -8.53 -26.59
C VAL A 53 7.71 -8.84 -28.09
N GLN A 54 7.09 -7.95 -28.87
CA GLN A 54 6.97 -8.08 -30.32
C GLN A 54 8.24 -7.61 -31.02
N ILE A 55 9.28 -8.45 -31.02
CA ILE A 55 10.55 -8.13 -31.66
C ILE A 55 10.39 -8.06 -33.19
N SER A 56 9.41 -8.76 -33.77
CA SER A 56 9.09 -8.60 -35.20
C SER A 56 8.80 -7.15 -35.59
N ARG A 57 8.09 -6.38 -34.75
CA ARG A 57 7.79 -4.96 -35.02
C ARG A 57 9.01 -4.06 -34.96
N LEU A 58 9.98 -4.39 -34.10
CA LEU A 58 11.26 -3.68 -34.08
C LEU A 58 11.99 -3.89 -35.41
N PHE A 59 11.96 -5.11 -35.95
CA PHE A 59 12.56 -5.41 -37.24
C PHE A 59 11.87 -4.70 -38.40
N ASP A 60 10.53 -4.64 -38.42
CA ASP A 60 9.78 -3.86 -39.41
C ASP A 60 10.22 -2.38 -39.38
N ALA A 61 10.33 -1.80 -38.17
CA ALA A 61 10.73 -0.41 -38.01
C ALA A 61 12.19 -0.13 -38.45
N ILE A 62 13.11 -1.07 -38.20
CA ILE A 62 14.51 -0.98 -38.66
C ILE A 62 14.57 -1.10 -40.18
N ALA A 63 13.80 -2.00 -40.78
CA ALA A 63 13.76 -2.17 -42.24
C ALA A 63 13.22 -0.93 -42.96
N ASP A 64 12.20 -0.29 -42.38
CA ASP A 64 11.60 0.94 -42.92
C ASP A 64 12.54 2.16 -42.82
N ARG A 65 13.26 2.29 -41.70
CA ARG A 65 14.10 3.48 -41.40
C ARG A 65 15.45 3.10 -40.80
N PRO A 66 16.33 2.42 -41.56
CA PRO A 66 17.58 1.88 -41.04
C PRO A 66 18.52 2.92 -40.43
N ALA A 67 18.57 4.12 -41.01
CA ALA A 67 19.41 5.21 -40.51
C ALA A 67 19.03 5.68 -39.10
N ASP A 68 17.74 5.65 -38.73
CA ASP A 68 17.25 6.07 -37.41
C ASP A 68 17.77 5.16 -36.28
N TYR A 69 18.17 3.94 -36.63
CA TYR A 69 18.70 2.92 -35.71
C TYR A 69 20.21 2.71 -35.90
N GLY A 70 20.91 3.62 -36.59
CA GLY A 70 22.35 3.58 -36.78
C GLY A 70 22.84 2.57 -37.83
N PHE A 71 21.95 2.08 -38.69
CA PHE A 71 22.32 1.23 -39.81
C PHE A 71 22.69 2.07 -41.04
N LEU A 72 23.77 1.69 -41.71
CA LEU A 72 24.13 2.22 -43.02
C LEU A 72 23.50 1.36 -44.11
N VAL A 73 22.78 1.99 -45.03
CA VAL A 73 22.26 1.30 -46.21
C VAL A 73 23.38 1.17 -47.23
N VAL A 74 23.63 -0.06 -47.68
CA VAL A 74 24.53 -0.35 -48.79
C VAL A 74 23.69 -0.81 -49.98
N ASP A 75 23.69 -0.01 -51.04
CA ASP A 75 23.03 -0.33 -52.30
C ASP A 75 23.86 -1.35 -53.11
N GLY A 76 23.28 -2.51 -53.44
CA GLY A 76 23.92 -3.58 -54.22
C GLY A 76 23.76 -4.98 -53.63
N ASP A 77 24.14 -6.02 -54.38
CA ASP A 77 24.23 -7.41 -53.90
C ASP A 77 25.65 -7.64 -53.32
N PRO A 78 25.80 -7.75 -51.98
CA PRO A 78 27.10 -8.01 -51.38
C PRO A 78 27.58 -9.46 -51.61
N CYS A 79 26.71 -10.34 -52.10
CA CYS A 79 27.00 -11.76 -52.32
C CYS A 79 26.64 -12.18 -53.75
N PRO A 80 27.42 -11.75 -54.76
CA PRO A 80 27.21 -12.17 -56.14
C PRO A 80 27.49 -13.69 -56.28
N GLY A 81 26.43 -14.50 -56.22
CA GLY A 81 26.49 -15.96 -56.33
C GLY A 81 26.05 -16.66 -55.03
N TRP A 82 24.90 -17.33 -55.10
CA TRP A 82 23.99 -17.63 -53.99
C TRP A 82 24.46 -18.57 -52.87
N ASP A 83 25.72 -19.02 -52.84
CA ASP A 83 26.12 -20.11 -51.94
C ASP A 83 27.35 -19.83 -51.06
N ARG A 84 28.08 -18.73 -51.28
CA ARG A 84 29.24 -18.34 -50.45
C ARG A 84 29.40 -16.82 -50.42
N CYS A 85 28.86 -16.17 -49.40
CA CYS A 85 29.37 -14.86 -49.02
C CYS A 85 30.80 -15.08 -48.51
N ASP A 86 31.81 -14.68 -49.29
CA ASP A 86 33.18 -14.59 -48.78
C ASP A 86 33.25 -13.39 -47.82
N PRO A 87 33.53 -13.57 -46.52
CA PRO A 87 33.70 -12.44 -45.60
C PRO A 87 34.78 -11.45 -46.05
N ALA A 88 35.70 -11.87 -46.94
CA ALA A 88 36.72 -11.01 -47.52
C ALA A 88 36.25 -10.19 -48.74
N SER A 89 35.10 -10.52 -49.36
CA SER A 89 34.50 -9.71 -50.44
C SER A 89 33.69 -8.52 -49.92
N TRP A 90 33.60 -8.39 -48.60
CA TRP A 90 32.94 -7.28 -47.96
C TRP A 90 33.84 -6.05 -48.16
N PRO A 91 33.33 -4.87 -48.60
CA PRO A 91 34.09 -3.64 -48.46
C PRO A 91 34.52 -3.58 -47.00
N THR A 92 35.80 -3.33 -46.68
CA THR A 92 36.33 -3.39 -45.31
C THR A 92 35.38 -2.69 -44.35
N LEU A 93 34.52 -3.47 -43.69
CA LEU A 93 33.46 -2.94 -42.87
C LEU A 93 34.13 -2.50 -41.58
N ASP A 94 33.91 -1.24 -41.21
CA ASP A 94 34.24 -0.79 -39.86
C ASP A 94 33.51 -1.70 -38.85
N ALA A 95 34.28 -2.41 -38.02
CA ALA A 95 33.77 -3.38 -37.05
C ALA A 95 32.79 -2.76 -36.04
N GLY A 96 32.78 -1.43 -35.89
CA GLY A 96 31.83 -0.68 -35.07
C GLY A 96 30.54 -0.26 -35.77
N ARG A 97 30.34 -0.59 -37.06
CA ARG A 97 29.18 -0.15 -37.85
C ARG A 97 28.26 -1.30 -38.22
N THR A 98 26.98 -0.98 -38.34
CA THR A 98 25.94 -1.92 -38.74
C THR A 98 25.48 -1.60 -40.15
N TYR A 99 25.27 -2.62 -40.97
CA TYR A 99 24.92 -2.44 -42.38
C TYR A 99 23.62 -3.16 -42.69
N VAL A 100 22.76 -2.47 -43.44
CA VAL A 100 21.62 -3.08 -44.13
C VAL A 100 22.00 -3.14 -45.61
N PHE A 101 22.17 -4.34 -46.15
CA PHE A 101 22.44 -4.54 -47.58
C PHE A 101 21.13 -4.87 -48.25
N GLY A 102 20.60 -4.13 -49.23
CA GLY A 102 19.41 -4.58 -50.00
C GLY A 102 18.31 -5.40 -49.28
N GLN A 103 17.77 -4.91 -48.15
CA GLN A 103 16.81 -5.61 -47.25
C GLN A 103 17.37 -6.72 -46.32
N TRP A 104 18.69 -6.94 -46.28
CA TRP A 104 19.47 -7.83 -45.41
C TRP A 104 20.06 -7.09 -44.21
N GLY A 105 20.20 -7.73 -43.04
CA GLY A 105 21.00 -7.22 -41.93
C GLY A 105 21.88 -8.31 -41.32
N HIS A 106 23.20 -8.11 -41.28
CA HIS A 106 24.07 -8.86 -40.37
C HIS A 106 24.10 -8.13 -39.03
N PHE A 107 23.55 -8.76 -37.99
CA PHE A 107 23.57 -8.19 -36.65
C PHE A 107 24.98 -8.21 -36.09
N ASN A 108 25.61 -7.03 -36.07
CA ASN A 108 26.81 -6.81 -35.29
C ASN A 108 26.49 -6.83 -33.79
N ALA A 109 27.51 -6.66 -32.95
CA ALA A 109 27.33 -6.55 -31.51
C ALA A 109 26.32 -5.45 -31.13
N GLY A 110 26.33 -4.31 -31.82
CA GLY A 110 25.41 -3.20 -31.59
C GLY A 110 23.93 -3.53 -31.84
N THR A 111 23.58 -4.29 -32.88
CA THR A 111 22.18 -4.71 -33.08
C THR A 111 21.72 -5.71 -32.02
N ARG A 112 22.62 -6.61 -31.59
CA ARG A 112 22.31 -7.55 -30.50
C ARG A 112 22.10 -6.80 -29.18
N GLU A 113 22.90 -5.77 -28.93
CA GLU A 113 22.72 -4.85 -27.80
C GLU A 113 21.40 -4.07 -27.92
N LEU A 114 21.01 -3.60 -29.10
CA LEU A 114 19.72 -2.92 -29.33
C LEU A 114 18.51 -3.82 -29.05
N ILE A 115 18.55 -5.08 -29.50
CA ILE A 115 17.50 -6.07 -29.21
C ILE A 115 17.47 -6.35 -27.70
N ALA A 116 18.63 -6.58 -27.09
CA ALA A 116 18.73 -6.80 -25.65
C ALA A 116 18.19 -5.61 -24.84
N GLN A 117 18.51 -4.38 -25.27
CA GLN A 117 18.03 -3.15 -24.67
C GLN A 117 16.52 -2.98 -24.87
N THR A 118 15.97 -3.34 -26.03
CA THR A 118 14.52 -3.27 -26.28
C THR A 118 13.75 -4.23 -25.39
N VAL A 119 14.23 -5.47 -25.25
CA VAL A 119 13.65 -6.44 -24.30
C VAL A 119 13.78 -5.90 -22.88
N TYR A 120 14.96 -5.42 -22.49
CA TYR A 120 15.21 -4.84 -21.18
C TYR A 120 14.30 -3.64 -20.88
N ASP A 121 14.09 -2.73 -21.83
CA ASP A 121 13.23 -1.55 -21.69
C ASP A 121 11.75 -1.94 -21.62
N SER A 122 11.30 -2.92 -22.42
CA SER A 122 9.93 -3.47 -22.32
C SER A 122 9.68 -4.07 -20.94
N VAL A 123 10.60 -4.94 -20.50
CA VAL A 123 10.58 -5.58 -19.18
C VAL A 123 10.55 -4.50 -18.08
N THR A 124 11.52 -3.59 -18.08
CA THR A 124 11.68 -2.62 -16.99
C THR A 124 10.59 -1.54 -16.96
N SER A 125 10.00 -1.19 -18.11
CA SER A 125 8.86 -0.26 -18.16
C SER A 125 7.55 -0.92 -17.73
N ARG A 126 7.26 -2.13 -18.22
CA ARG A 126 6.05 -2.89 -17.84
C ARG A 126 6.05 -3.24 -16.36
N TRP A 127 7.22 -3.56 -15.82
CA TRP A 127 7.39 -3.90 -14.41
C TRP A 127 8.03 -2.77 -13.58
N ALA A 128 7.93 -1.52 -14.07
CA ALA A 128 8.34 -0.36 -13.31
C ALA A 128 7.62 -0.36 -11.95
N ALA A 129 8.40 -0.37 -10.87
CA ALA A 129 7.84 -0.44 -9.54
C ALA A 129 7.00 0.81 -9.26
N ASN A 130 5.70 0.61 -9.06
CA ASN A 130 4.82 1.61 -8.47
C ASN A 130 4.67 1.29 -6.97
N PRO A 131 5.44 1.96 -6.09
CA PRO A 131 5.21 1.86 -4.66
C PRO A 131 3.88 2.55 -4.37
N GLY A 132 2.82 1.75 -4.17
CA GLY A 132 1.46 2.25 -3.98
C GLY A 132 1.36 3.28 -2.86
N THR A 133 0.29 4.08 -2.86
CA THR A 133 0.09 5.07 -1.80
C THR A 133 -0.32 4.42 -0.49
N VAL A 134 0.02 5.05 0.64
CA VAL A 134 -0.34 4.56 1.98
C VAL A 134 -0.97 5.70 2.78
N SER A 135 -2.16 5.45 3.34
CA SER A 135 -2.87 6.38 4.22
C SER A 135 -3.49 5.67 5.42
N ILE A 136 -3.90 6.42 6.42
CA ILE A 136 -4.60 5.90 7.61
C ILE A 136 -6.03 6.43 7.58
N SER A 137 -7.01 5.53 7.64
CA SER A 137 -8.43 5.86 7.68
C SER A 137 -9.09 5.51 9.02
N GLY A 138 -10.22 6.16 9.31
CA GLY A 138 -10.97 6.05 10.56
C GLY A 138 -10.64 7.16 11.57
N THR A 139 -11.37 7.19 12.69
CA THR A 139 -11.15 8.18 13.74
C THR A 139 -9.96 7.80 14.61
N ALA A 140 -8.84 8.53 14.46
CA ALA A 140 -7.65 8.34 15.27
C ALA A 140 -7.83 8.86 16.71
N ALA A 141 -8.40 8.03 17.57
CA ALA A 141 -8.50 8.27 19.01
C ALA A 141 -8.25 6.98 19.80
N VAL A 142 -7.68 7.09 21.00
CA VAL A 142 -7.42 5.92 21.86
C VAL A 142 -8.67 5.06 22.03
N GLY A 143 -8.50 3.74 21.90
CA GLY A 143 -9.56 2.74 21.98
C GLY A 143 -10.40 2.59 20.72
N ARG A 144 -10.19 3.43 19.69
CA ARG A 144 -10.80 3.26 18.36
C ARG A 144 -9.89 2.47 17.44
N ARG A 145 -10.49 1.83 16.44
CA ARG A 145 -9.79 1.12 15.37
C ARG A 145 -9.52 2.08 14.21
N VAL A 146 -8.31 2.03 13.69
CA VAL A 146 -7.90 2.65 12.42
C VAL A 146 -7.46 1.56 11.44
N THR A 147 -7.46 1.88 10.16
CA THR A 147 -7.12 0.96 9.08
C THR A 147 -6.07 1.60 8.18
N ALA A 148 -5.04 0.85 7.79
CA ALA A 148 -4.12 1.26 6.74
C ALA A 148 -4.84 1.07 5.39
N THR A 149 -4.96 2.14 4.61
CA THR A 149 -5.52 2.10 3.26
C THR A 149 -4.37 2.20 2.27
N VAL A 150 -4.28 1.22 1.37
CA VAL A 150 -3.22 1.13 0.36
C VAL A 150 -3.80 1.37 -1.04
N GLY A 151 -3.10 2.16 -1.84
CA GLY A 151 -3.36 2.26 -3.28
C GLY A 151 -2.82 1.03 -4.02
N PRO A 152 -3.02 0.95 -5.35
CA PRO A 152 -2.51 -0.15 -6.16
C PRO A 152 -0.98 -0.22 -6.10
N TRP A 153 -0.45 -1.43 -5.93
CA TRP A 153 0.98 -1.73 -6.04
C TRP A 153 1.19 -2.50 -7.33
N SER A 154 2.10 -2.01 -8.18
CA SER A 154 2.48 -2.73 -9.40
C SER A 154 3.98 -3.01 -9.41
N PRO A 155 4.41 -4.22 -9.79
CA PRO A 155 3.60 -5.45 -9.90
C PRO A 155 2.91 -5.85 -8.58
N ALA A 156 1.94 -6.77 -8.62
CA ALA A 156 1.32 -7.30 -7.40
C ALA A 156 2.38 -7.81 -6.40
N ALA A 157 2.12 -7.60 -5.11
CA ALA A 157 3.06 -7.92 -4.04
C ALA A 157 2.34 -8.40 -2.77
N ILE A 158 3.04 -9.17 -1.95
CA ILE A 158 2.60 -9.47 -0.58
C ILE A 158 2.95 -8.26 0.29
N LEU A 159 1.98 -7.73 1.02
CA LEU A 159 2.17 -6.56 1.87
C LEU A 159 2.25 -6.94 3.35
N THR A 160 3.22 -6.37 4.05
CA THR A 160 3.31 -6.40 5.52
C THR A 160 3.16 -5.00 6.10
N TYR A 161 2.72 -4.91 7.35
CA TYR A 161 2.43 -3.65 8.02
C TYR A 161 3.27 -3.54 9.29
N ALA A 162 3.67 -2.31 9.63
CA ALA A 162 4.23 -1.98 10.92
C ALA A 162 3.73 -0.59 11.35
N TRP A 163 3.07 -0.52 12.49
CA TRP A 163 2.56 0.75 13.03
C TRP A 163 3.56 1.41 13.95
N PHE A 164 3.69 2.73 13.85
CA PHE A 164 4.64 3.52 14.63
C PHE A 164 3.93 4.66 15.35
N VAL A 165 4.45 5.01 16.53
CA VAL A 165 4.03 6.15 17.32
C VAL A 165 5.23 7.02 17.66
N ASP A 166 5.19 8.30 17.28
CA ASP A 166 6.34 9.22 17.33
C ASP A 166 7.63 8.58 16.80
N GLY A 167 7.53 7.89 15.66
CA GLY A 167 8.65 7.20 15.01
C GLY A 167 9.11 5.89 15.67
N LYS A 168 8.48 5.44 16.76
CA LYS A 168 8.80 4.17 17.44
C LYS A 168 7.79 3.09 17.11
N ALA A 169 8.26 1.90 16.73
CA ALA A 169 7.40 0.78 16.40
C ALA A 169 6.52 0.38 17.60
N ILE A 170 5.24 0.16 17.34
CA ILE A 170 4.30 -0.41 18.31
C ILE A 170 4.47 -1.94 18.23
N LYS A 171 5.07 -2.54 19.26
CA LYS A 171 5.37 -3.99 19.28
C LYS A 171 4.14 -4.83 18.98
N GLY A 172 4.24 -5.71 17.98
CA GLY A 172 3.17 -6.63 17.56
C GLY A 172 2.05 -6.00 16.71
N ALA A 173 2.12 -4.71 16.41
CA ALA A 173 1.16 -4.05 15.52
C ALA A 173 1.55 -4.28 14.05
N THR A 174 1.25 -5.46 13.53
CA THR A 174 1.58 -5.87 12.15
C THR A 174 0.37 -6.16 11.26
N ALA A 175 -0.83 -5.95 11.78
CA ALA A 175 -2.07 -6.13 11.03
C ALA A 175 -2.46 -4.88 10.24
N LEU A 176 -3.28 -5.08 9.20
CA LEU A 176 -3.92 -4.01 8.40
C LEU A 176 -4.69 -2.99 9.27
N THR A 177 -5.24 -3.45 10.39
CA THR A 177 -5.99 -2.61 11.34
C THR A 177 -5.31 -2.56 12.69
N LEU A 178 -5.41 -1.41 13.37
CA LEU A 178 -4.89 -1.21 14.71
C LEU A 178 -5.95 -0.57 15.61
N THR A 179 -6.24 -1.21 16.74
CA THR A 179 -6.93 -0.53 17.85
C THR A 179 -5.92 0.27 18.66
N LEU A 180 -6.10 1.58 18.72
CA LEU A 180 -5.12 2.51 19.26
C LEU A 180 -4.96 2.35 20.78
N PRO A 181 -3.77 1.92 21.28
CA PRO A 181 -3.55 1.74 22.70
C PRO A 181 -3.42 3.10 23.41
N ALA A 182 -3.56 3.11 24.74
CA ALA A 182 -3.48 4.35 25.54
C ALA A 182 -2.18 5.13 25.35
N SER A 183 -1.08 4.43 25.06
CA SER A 183 0.26 5.00 24.86
C SER A 183 0.39 5.91 23.63
N THR A 184 -0.58 5.87 22.71
CA THR A 184 -0.59 6.72 21.50
C THR A 184 -1.28 8.06 21.71
N ALA A 185 -1.93 8.30 22.85
CA ALA A 185 -2.67 9.54 23.09
C ALA A 185 -1.80 10.79 22.87
N ARG A 186 -2.31 11.72 22.05
CA ARG A 186 -1.69 12.98 21.63
C ARG A 186 -0.42 12.84 20.78
N LYS A 187 -0.05 11.64 20.38
CA LYS A 187 1.16 11.37 19.59
C LYS A 187 0.85 11.29 18.11
N SER A 188 1.91 11.31 17.30
CA SER A 188 1.84 11.11 15.87
C SER A 188 1.82 9.61 15.57
N LEU A 189 0.85 9.16 14.78
CA LEU A 189 0.74 7.78 14.31
C LEU A 189 1.09 7.71 12.83
N THR A 190 1.94 6.75 12.46
CA THR A 190 2.21 6.39 11.06
C THR A 190 2.11 4.88 10.89
N VAL A 191 1.93 4.43 9.65
CA VAL A 191 2.07 3.02 9.27
C VAL A 191 3.07 2.92 8.12
N VAL A 192 3.98 1.96 8.24
CA VAL A 192 4.88 1.56 7.16
C VAL A 192 4.29 0.30 6.55
N VAL A 193 4.15 0.30 5.22
CA VAL A 193 3.73 -0.84 4.42
C VAL A 193 4.91 -1.27 3.57
N THR A 194 5.32 -2.52 3.71
CA THR A 194 6.43 -3.10 2.94
C THR A 194 5.88 -4.12 1.96
N SER A 195 6.30 -4.00 0.70
CA SER A 195 6.04 -5.00 -0.34
C SER A 195 7.15 -6.02 -0.42
N HIS A 196 6.76 -7.27 -0.60
CA HIS A 196 7.65 -8.41 -0.80
C HIS A 196 7.35 -9.07 -2.13
N ARG A 197 8.40 -9.28 -2.93
CA ARG A 197 8.35 -9.96 -4.22
C ARG A 197 9.57 -10.85 -4.38
N THR A 198 9.36 -12.07 -4.87
CA THR A 198 10.47 -13.01 -5.11
C THR A 198 11.43 -12.44 -6.15
N GLY A 199 12.73 -12.40 -5.82
CA GLY A 199 13.77 -11.92 -6.73
C GLY A 199 13.87 -10.40 -6.86
N GLN A 200 13.12 -9.63 -6.07
CA GLN A 200 13.24 -8.16 -6.01
C GLN A 200 13.52 -7.69 -4.59
N ALA A 201 14.14 -6.53 -4.46
CA ALA A 201 14.33 -5.88 -3.16
C ALA A 201 12.98 -5.40 -2.60
N ASP A 202 12.82 -5.54 -1.28
CA ASP A 202 11.65 -5.03 -0.58
C ASP A 202 11.54 -3.51 -0.72
N THR A 203 10.33 -3.01 -0.98
CA THR A 203 10.04 -1.58 -1.05
C THR A 203 9.04 -1.19 0.03
N ALA A 204 9.35 -0.16 0.80
CA ALA A 204 8.54 0.32 1.92
C ALA A 204 8.02 1.74 1.70
N VAL A 205 6.73 1.95 1.98
CA VAL A 205 6.06 3.26 1.92
C VAL A 205 5.49 3.60 3.28
N THR A 206 5.72 4.83 3.73
CA THR A 206 5.21 5.33 5.02
C THR A 206 4.03 6.27 4.79
N SER A 207 2.97 6.12 5.56
CA SER A 207 1.83 7.04 5.52
C SER A 207 2.19 8.45 5.99
N ALA A 208 1.40 9.44 5.57
CA ALA A 208 1.37 10.72 6.26
C ALA A 208 1.01 10.53 7.76
N PRO A 209 1.55 11.37 8.67
CA PRO A 209 1.28 11.26 10.10
C PRO A 209 -0.14 11.70 10.46
N VAL A 210 -0.78 10.96 11.37
CA VAL A 210 -2.09 11.31 11.95
C VAL A 210 -1.96 11.54 13.46
N ARG A 211 -2.44 12.68 13.95
CA ARG A 211 -2.51 12.98 15.38
C ARG A 211 -3.57 12.12 16.05
N VAL A 212 -3.18 11.36 17.08
CA VAL A 212 -4.12 10.55 17.85
C VAL A 212 -4.75 11.36 18.98
N GLY A 213 -6.07 11.47 18.97
CA GLY A 213 -6.87 12.06 20.04
C GLY A 213 -6.96 11.19 21.30
N LYS A 214 -7.41 11.80 22.41
CA LYS A 214 -7.79 11.04 23.60
C LYS A 214 -9.07 10.24 23.35
N GLY A 215 -9.17 9.06 23.95
CA GLY A 215 -10.41 8.29 23.97
C GLY A 215 -11.47 8.95 24.87
N SER A 216 -12.72 8.52 24.74
CA SER A 216 -13.84 8.94 25.59
C SER A 216 -14.25 7.83 26.56
N LEU A 217 -14.68 8.23 27.76
CA LEU A 217 -15.30 7.31 28.73
C LEU A 217 -16.83 7.42 28.60
N ASP A 218 -17.49 6.28 28.36
CA ASP A 218 -18.92 6.14 28.55
C ASP A 218 -19.20 5.99 30.05
N ALA A 219 -19.95 6.95 30.60
CA ALA A 219 -20.16 7.12 32.02
C ALA A 219 -21.65 7.39 32.29
N PRO A 220 -22.42 6.42 32.79
CA PRO A 220 -23.82 6.64 33.11
C PRO A 220 -23.98 7.55 34.34
N ARG A 221 -25.11 8.28 34.39
CA ARG A 221 -25.40 9.18 35.51
C ARG A 221 -25.50 8.40 36.82
N PRO A 222 -24.77 8.80 37.88
CA PRO A 222 -24.80 8.11 39.16
C PRO A 222 -26.12 8.33 39.90
N ARG A 223 -26.54 7.32 40.67
CA ARG A 223 -27.74 7.33 41.52
C ARG A 223 -27.35 7.28 42.99
N ILE A 224 -27.96 8.14 43.80
CA ILE A 224 -27.82 8.12 45.25
C ILE A 224 -28.91 7.22 45.85
N SER A 225 -28.53 6.42 46.85
CA SER A 225 -29.43 5.55 47.62
C SER A 225 -29.24 5.79 49.12
N GLY A 226 -30.29 5.51 49.91
CA GLY A 226 -30.34 5.76 51.35
C GLY A 226 -31.30 6.89 51.73
N ALA A 227 -31.63 6.97 53.03
CA ALA A 227 -32.50 8.01 53.55
C ALA A 227 -31.73 9.32 53.76
N ALA A 228 -32.25 10.42 53.21
CA ALA A 228 -31.72 11.77 53.46
C ALA A 228 -32.13 12.24 54.87
N LYS A 229 -31.50 11.67 55.90
CA LYS A 229 -31.77 11.94 57.32
C LYS A 229 -30.45 12.05 58.09
N VAL A 230 -30.36 12.97 59.04
CA VAL A 230 -29.18 13.14 59.91
C VAL A 230 -28.82 11.80 60.58
N GLY A 231 -27.53 11.49 60.63
CA GLY A 231 -26.98 10.24 61.15
C GLY A 231 -27.05 9.04 60.18
N LYS A 232 -27.82 9.11 59.10
CA LYS A 232 -27.88 8.07 58.06
C LYS A 232 -26.77 8.23 57.03
N VAL A 233 -26.55 7.17 56.25
CA VAL A 233 -25.53 7.10 55.20
C VAL A 233 -26.20 7.10 53.84
N LEU A 234 -25.73 7.95 52.94
CA LEU A 234 -26.04 7.90 51.52
C LEU A 234 -24.93 7.14 50.79
N LYS A 235 -25.30 6.26 49.86
CA LYS A 235 -24.37 5.49 49.01
C LYS A 235 -24.60 5.81 47.55
N VAL A 236 -23.52 5.96 46.76
CA VAL A 236 -23.62 6.19 45.31
C VAL A 236 -23.47 4.89 44.52
N ARG A 237 -24.37 4.67 43.57
CA ARG A 237 -24.28 3.64 42.53
C ARG A 237 -23.93 4.32 41.20
N THR A 238 -22.82 3.94 40.58
CA THR A 238 -22.22 4.67 39.44
C THR A 238 -22.46 4.03 38.07
N GLY A 239 -23.13 2.87 38.02
CA GLY A 239 -23.25 2.06 36.80
C GLY A 239 -21.89 1.54 36.29
N THR A 240 -21.91 0.96 35.10
CA THR A 240 -20.71 0.43 34.43
C THR A 240 -20.09 1.49 33.56
N TRP A 241 -18.81 1.81 33.81
CA TRP A 241 -18.03 2.72 32.98
C TRP A 241 -17.28 1.94 31.92
N LYS A 242 -17.31 2.42 30.67
CA LYS A 242 -16.62 1.76 29.55
C LYS A 242 -15.68 2.74 28.84
N PRO A 243 -14.39 2.38 28.69
CA PRO A 243 -13.69 1.31 29.41
C PRO A 243 -13.65 1.53 30.94
N LYS A 244 -13.23 0.51 31.69
CA LYS A 244 -13.03 0.61 33.15
C LYS A 244 -12.11 1.79 33.48
N ALA A 245 -12.49 2.62 34.44
CA ALA A 245 -11.72 3.80 34.85
C ALA A 245 -11.62 3.89 36.37
N ALA A 246 -10.55 4.52 36.87
CA ALA A 246 -10.44 4.91 38.26
C ALA A 246 -11.48 6.00 38.55
N ARG A 247 -12.10 5.97 39.74
CA ARG A 247 -13.21 6.87 40.11
C ARG A 247 -12.89 7.63 41.39
N ALA A 248 -13.11 8.94 41.37
CA ALA A 248 -13.06 9.81 42.53
C ALA A 248 -14.44 10.45 42.78
N TYR A 249 -14.78 10.67 44.05
CA TYR A 249 -16.07 11.21 44.45
C TYR A 249 -15.89 12.59 45.08
N THR A 250 -16.84 13.48 44.82
CA THR A 250 -16.98 14.74 45.54
C THR A 250 -18.46 14.91 45.85
N TRP A 251 -18.80 14.93 47.14
CA TRP A 251 -20.16 15.19 47.58
C TRP A 251 -20.40 16.69 47.70
N TYR A 252 -21.61 17.11 47.36
CA TYR A 252 -22.05 18.49 47.38
C TYR A 252 -23.32 18.64 48.21
N ALA A 253 -23.43 19.75 48.93
CA ALA A 253 -24.61 20.14 49.71
C ALA A 253 -25.08 21.52 49.24
N ASN A 254 -26.27 21.59 48.64
CA ASN A 254 -26.77 22.80 47.96
C ASN A 254 -25.79 23.39 46.92
N GLY A 255 -25.02 22.54 46.25
CA GLY A 255 -24.04 22.97 45.23
C GLY A 255 -22.63 23.26 45.79
N GLU A 256 -22.45 23.34 47.11
CA GLU A 256 -21.14 23.53 47.74
C GLU A 256 -20.47 22.20 48.06
N ALA A 257 -19.17 22.08 47.80
CA ALA A 257 -18.43 20.84 48.07
C ALA A 257 -18.33 20.57 49.58
N VAL A 258 -18.68 19.36 50.01
CA VAL A 258 -18.49 18.90 51.39
C VAL A 258 -17.05 18.46 51.57
N ARG A 259 -16.26 19.23 52.32
CA ARG A 259 -14.84 18.97 52.55
C ARG A 259 -14.60 17.56 53.11
N GLY A 260 -13.64 16.83 52.55
CA GLY A 260 -13.28 15.47 52.99
C GLY A 260 -14.24 14.35 52.54
N ALA A 261 -15.40 14.67 51.98
CA ALA A 261 -16.35 13.67 51.50
C ALA A 261 -15.94 13.15 50.11
N THR A 262 -15.00 12.19 50.09
CA THR A 262 -14.40 11.64 48.85
C THR A 262 -14.65 10.15 48.62
N ARG A 263 -15.40 9.49 49.52
CA ARG A 263 -15.75 8.07 49.42
C ARG A 263 -17.03 7.85 48.60
N SER A 264 -17.29 6.61 48.21
CA SER A 264 -18.54 6.17 47.56
C SER A 264 -19.78 6.22 48.48
N SER A 265 -19.61 6.70 49.70
CA SER A 265 -20.67 6.96 50.66
C SER A 265 -20.36 8.20 51.50
N ILE A 266 -21.41 8.88 51.97
CA ILE A 266 -21.31 10.01 52.90
C ILE A 266 -22.24 9.78 54.10
N ARG A 267 -21.76 10.04 55.31
CA ARG A 267 -22.60 10.13 56.50
C ARG A 267 -23.16 11.53 56.64
N LEU A 268 -24.47 11.64 56.85
CA LEU A 268 -25.15 12.93 56.99
C LEU A 268 -24.98 13.48 58.39
N THR A 269 -24.20 14.54 58.55
CA THR A 269 -24.00 15.26 59.82
C THR A 269 -25.13 16.27 60.08
N PRO A 270 -25.28 16.76 61.32
CA PRO A 270 -26.25 17.82 61.62
C PRO A 270 -26.09 19.09 60.76
N SER A 271 -24.85 19.44 60.38
CA SER A 271 -24.54 20.58 59.51
C SER A 271 -25.08 20.47 58.08
N LEU A 272 -25.51 19.26 57.67
CA LEU A 272 -26.11 19.02 56.36
C LEU A 272 -27.64 19.06 56.38
N LYS A 273 -28.27 19.25 57.56
CA LYS A 273 -29.73 19.35 57.69
C LYS A 273 -30.29 20.45 56.76
N GLY A 274 -31.39 20.14 56.08
CA GLY A 274 -32.05 21.05 55.14
C GLY A 274 -31.35 21.18 53.79
N LYS A 275 -30.10 20.70 53.64
CA LYS A 275 -29.37 20.74 52.36
C LYS A 275 -29.79 19.59 51.45
N LYS A 276 -29.84 19.82 50.14
CA LYS A 276 -29.96 18.78 49.11
C LYS A 276 -28.56 18.24 48.81
N ILE A 277 -28.42 16.92 48.78
CA ILE A 277 -27.12 16.28 48.58
C ILE A 277 -26.99 15.77 47.15
N ALA A 278 -25.87 16.06 46.49
CA ALA A 278 -25.51 15.51 45.19
C ALA A 278 -24.08 14.95 45.23
N VAL A 279 -23.73 14.11 44.26
CA VAL A 279 -22.37 13.59 44.12
C VAL A 279 -21.89 13.73 42.69
N ARG A 280 -20.70 14.30 42.51
CA ARG A 280 -19.95 14.26 41.24
C ARG A 280 -18.98 13.09 41.29
N VAL A 281 -19.01 12.27 40.25
CA VAL A 281 -18.07 11.17 40.04
C VAL A 281 -17.15 11.56 38.90
N THR A 282 -15.85 11.53 39.17
CA THR A 282 -14.80 11.82 38.19
C THR A 282 -14.12 10.53 37.78
N GLY A 283 -14.14 10.19 36.50
CA GLY A 283 -13.41 9.05 35.94
C GLY A 283 -12.10 9.46 35.29
N ARG A 284 -11.05 8.69 35.56
CA ARG A 284 -9.73 8.86 34.96
C ARG A 284 -9.21 7.53 34.43
N ARG A 285 -8.65 7.57 33.22
CA ARG A 285 -7.96 6.45 32.58
C ARG A 285 -6.91 7.00 31.63
N ASP A 286 -5.74 6.39 31.61
CA ASP A 286 -4.63 6.82 30.76
C ASP A 286 -5.01 6.78 29.29
N GLY A 287 -4.68 7.85 28.56
CA GLY A 287 -5.05 8.03 27.16
C GLY A 287 -6.51 8.42 26.91
N TYR A 288 -7.33 8.56 27.95
CA TYR A 288 -8.73 9.00 27.83
C TYR A 288 -8.91 10.42 28.38
N ALA A 289 -9.95 11.10 27.91
CA ALA A 289 -10.41 12.35 28.50
C ALA A 289 -10.96 12.10 29.92
N THR A 290 -10.69 13.03 30.84
CA THR A 290 -11.31 12.99 32.18
C THR A 290 -12.79 13.28 32.03
N THR A 291 -13.64 12.39 32.55
CA THR A 291 -15.09 12.53 32.46
C THR A 291 -15.69 12.77 33.84
N HIS A 292 -16.63 13.70 33.95
CA HIS A 292 -17.36 14.00 35.17
C HIS A 292 -18.85 13.77 34.95
N VAL A 293 -19.49 13.07 35.89
CA VAL A 293 -20.95 12.87 35.90
C VAL A 293 -21.51 13.15 37.28
N THR A 294 -22.59 13.93 37.34
CA THR A 294 -23.21 14.37 38.60
C THR A 294 -24.58 13.73 38.76
N SER A 295 -24.88 13.25 39.97
CA SER A 295 -26.19 12.68 40.31
C SER A 295 -27.28 13.75 40.27
N ARG A 296 -28.55 13.32 40.26
CA ARG A 296 -29.62 14.22 40.70
C ARG A 296 -29.45 14.52 42.21
N PRO A 297 -29.81 15.72 42.68
CA PRO A 297 -29.83 16.01 44.11
C PRO A 297 -30.88 15.17 44.85
N THR A 298 -30.63 14.83 46.11
CA THR A 298 -31.62 14.20 46.99
C THR A 298 -32.74 15.19 47.37
N ARG A 299 -33.78 14.67 48.02
CA ARG A 299 -34.63 15.51 48.89
C ARG A 299 -33.77 16.15 50.01
N PRO A 300 -34.18 17.30 50.57
CA PRO A 300 -33.50 17.92 51.70
C PRO A 300 -33.29 16.96 52.87
N VAL A 301 -32.13 17.03 53.52
CA VAL A 301 -31.81 16.19 54.69
C VAL A 301 -32.75 16.53 55.85
N ARG A 302 -33.50 15.54 56.32
CA ARG A 302 -34.42 15.65 57.45
C ARG A 302 -33.71 15.38 58.78
N ARG A 303 -34.34 15.77 59.89
CA ARG A 303 -33.92 15.36 61.24
C ARG A 303 -33.96 13.84 61.38
#